data_AF-A0A855MPF1-F1
#
_entry.id   AF-A0A855MPF1-F1
#
_cell.length_a   1.000
_cell.length_b   1.000
_cell.length_c   1.000
_cell.angle_alpha   90.00
_cell.angle_beta   90.00
_cell.angle_gamma   90.00
#
_symmetry.space_group_name_H-M   'P 1'
#
loop_
_entity.id
_entity.type
_entity.pdbx_description
1 polymer ?
#
loop_
_entity_poly.entity_id
_entity_poly.type
_entity_poly.pdbx_seq_one_letter_code
_entity_poly.pdbx_strand_id
1 'polypeptide(L)'
;MNSKYDQAERENIKKCIYLSDDVDKYGIPNWEIFDLTRYNENIHINKASHALPIMASRGCLYKCDFCSTHLTWGTTVRYRSPHLVFNEIKKEIEKYNISDYHFYDDNLLFSDTWMDEFLWLIEKERLKFNWICLSRPEIICKNRHLLERMKKCGCKGFELGFETQNEDLYNNMNKKIKKQLLLKLIIC
;
A
#
# COMPACT_ATOMS: atom_id res chain seq x y z
N MET A 1 35.70 -10.66 2.10
CA MET A 1 35.72 -11.78 1.14
C MET A 1 34.87 -11.39 -0.06
N ASN A 2 35.49 -10.77 -1.06
CA ASN A 2 34.87 -10.50 -2.36
C ASN A 2 34.99 -11.77 -3.19
N SER A 3 33.89 -12.51 -3.36
CA SER A 3 33.86 -13.65 -4.27
C SER A 3 32.97 -13.31 -5.46
N LYS A 4 33.36 -13.77 -6.64
CA LYS A 4 32.66 -13.59 -7.93
C LYS A 4 31.17 -13.99 -7.94
N TYR A 5 30.67 -14.60 -6.86
CA TYR A 5 29.27 -14.91 -6.63
C TYR A 5 28.40 -13.65 -6.43
N ASP A 6 28.93 -12.56 -5.88
CA ASP A 6 28.14 -11.37 -5.52
C ASP A 6 27.64 -10.57 -6.75
N GLN A 7 28.36 -10.61 -7.88
CA GLN A 7 28.00 -9.81 -9.06
C GLN A 7 26.95 -10.51 -9.94
N ALA A 8 27.10 -11.82 -10.17
CA ALA A 8 26.13 -12.61 -10.92
C ALA A 8 24.80 -12.76 -10.17
N GLU A 9 24.83 -12.86 -8.85
CA GLU A 9 23.65 -12.91 -7.99
C GLU A 9 22.93 -11.55 -7.99
N ARG A 10 23.65 -10.43 -7.92
CA ARG A 10 23.06 -9.08 -8.11
C ARG A 10 22.44 -8.87 -9.50
N GLU A 11 23.06 -9.40 -10.56
CA GLU A 11 22.47 -9.36 -11.91
C GLU A 11 21.23 -10.24 -12.04
N ASN A 12 21.21 -11.42 -11.41
CA ASN A 12 20.05 -12.30 -11.36
C ASN A 12 18.91 -11.72 -10.49
N ILE A 13 19.23 -11.02 -9.40
CA ILE A 13 18.28 -10.26 -8.60
C ILE A 13 17.65 -9.15 -9.45
N LYS A 14 18.42 -8.41 -10.26
CA LYS A 14 17.86 -7.42 -11.20
C LYS A 14 16.98 -8.04 -12.31
N LYS A 15 17.22 -9.30 -12.70
CA LYS A 15 16.35 -10.06 -13.61
C LYS A 15 15.09 -10.62 -12.95
N CYS A 16 14.99 -10.56 -11.62
CA CYS A 16 13.79 -10.97 -10.92
C CYS A 16 12.62 -10.10 -11.37
N ILE A 17 11.59 -10.71 -11.95
CA ILE A 17 10.40 -10.00 -12.45
C ILE A 17 9.78 -9.11 -11.36
N TYR A 18 9.85 -9.53 -10.10
CA TYR A 18 9.35 -8.79 -8.96
C TYR A 18 10.10 -7.49 -8.68
N LEU A 19 11.30 -7.30 -9.25
CA LEU A 19 12.17 -6.13 -9.09
C LEU A 19 12.24 -5.21 -10.32
N SER A 20 11.39 -5.42 -11.32
CA SER A 20 11.25 -4.49 -12.47
C SER A 20 10.97 -3.06 -12.04
N ASP A 21 11.69 -2.08 -12.59
CA ASP A 21 11.46 -0.65 -12.31
C ASP A 21 10.12 -0.17 -12.87
N ASP A 22 9.78 -0.60 -14.09
CA ASP A 22 8.45 -0.40 -14.66
C ASP A 22 7.47 -1.45 -14.10
N VAL A 23 6.59 -0.98 -13.22
CA VAL A 23 5.50 -1.78 -12.62
C VAL A 23 4.16 -1.56 -13.33
N ASP A 24 4.06 -0.61 -14.26
CA ASP A 24 2.84 -0.33 -15.01
C ASP A 24 2.56 -1.41 -16.06
N LYS A 25 3.62 -2.04 -16.59
CA LYS A 25 3.52 -3.13 -17.58
C LYS A 25 2.67 -4.33 -17.12
N TYR A 26 2.41 -4.48 -15.82
CA TYR A 26 1.61 -5.58 -15.29
C TYR A 26 0.10 -5.39 -15.51
N GLY A 27 -0.34 -4.18 -15.86
CA GLY A 27 -1.74 -3.91 -16.18
C GLY A 27 -2.69 -4.11 -15.00
N ILE A 28 -3.95 -4.38 -15.34
CA ILE A 28 -5.06 -4.59 -14.39
C ILE A 28 -5.22 -6.11 -14.14
N PRO A 29 -5.46 -6.56 -12.89
CA PRO A 29 -5.76 -7.95 -12.61
C PRO A 29 -6.95 -8.49 -13.43
N ASN A 30 -6.86 -9.72 -13.91
CA ASN A 30 -7.99 -10.36 -14.58
C ASN A 30 -8.97 -10.92 -13.54
N TRP A 31 -10.00 -10.15 -13.18
CA TRP A 31 -11.04 -10.58 -12.25
C TRP A 31 -12.02 -11.60 -12.82
N GLU A 32 -12.08 -11.81 -14.15
CA GLU A 32 -13.03 -12.74 -14.77
C GLU A 32 -12.75 -14.21 -14.43
N ILE A 33 -11.53 -14.53 -13.98
CA ILE A 33 -11.16 -15.88 -13.55
C ILE A 33 -11.70 -16.22 -12.15
N PHE A 34 -12.25 -15.24 -11.45
CA PHE A 34 -12.81 -15.38 -10.10
C PHE A 34 -14.33 -15.21 -10.13
N ASP A 35 -15.02 -16.03 -9.33
CA ASP A 35 -16.40 -15.79 -8.97
C ASP A 35 -16.45 -14.79 -7.81
N LEU A 36 -16.56 -13.50 -8.13
CA LEU A 36 -16.56 -12.42 -7.14
C LEU A 36 -17.74 -12.50 -6.14
N THR A 37 -18.80 -13.26 -6.43
CA THR A 37 -19.90 -13.45 -5.48
C THR A 37 -19.48 -14.24 -4.24
N ARG A 38 -18.40 -15.03 -4.36
CA ARG A 38 -17.79 -15.79 -3.25
C ARG A 38 -16.84 -14.96 -2.39
N TYR A 39 -16.50 -13.75 -2.83
CA TYR A 39 -15.57 -12.83 -2.16
C TYR A 39 -16.32 -11.56 -1.73
N ASN A 40 -17.44 -11.73 -1.05
CA ASN A 40 -18.36 -10.66 -0.64
C ASN A 40 -18.17 -10.21 0.82
N GLU A 41 -17.21 -10.78 1.55
CA GLU A 41 -16.90 -10.37 2.92
C GLU A 41 -15.89 -9.22 2.93
N ASN A 42 -16.38 -8.00 3.16
CA ASN A 42 -15.52 -6.85 3.41
C ASN A 42 -15.40 -6.59 4.92
N ILE A 43 -14.33 -7.12 5.51
CA ILE A 43 -14.06 -6.96 6.95
C ILE A 43 -13.44 -5.59 7.30
N HIS A 44 -12.95 -4.86 6.31
CA HIS A 44 -12.11 -3.68 6.53
C HIS A 44 -12.88 -2.37 6.53
N ILE A 45 -14.01 -2.29 5.79
CA ILE A 45 -14.80 -1.06 5.67
C ILE A 45 -16.26 -1.31 6.04
N ASN A 46 -16.97 -2.14 5.28
CA ASN A 46 -18.38 -2.43 5.51
C ASN A 46 -18.71 -3.85 5.07
N LYS A 47 -19.14 -4.72 5.99
CA LYS A 47 -19.45 -6.12 5.69
C LYS A 47 -20.54 -6.32 4.63
N ALA A 48 -21.37 -5.31 4.37
CA ALA A 48 -22.43 -5.37 3.37
C ALA A 48 -22.01 -4.88 1.97
N SER A 49 -20.80 -4.35 1.80
CA SER A 49 -20.28 -3.89 0.51
C SER A 49 -19.30 -4.89 -0.10
N HIS A 50 -19.18 -4.83 -1.42
CA HIS A 50 -18.18 -5.58 -2.17
C HIS A 50 -16.86 -4.80 -2.20
N ALA A 51 -15.76 -5.51 -1.93
CA ALA A 51 -14.42 -4.94 -1.95
C ALA A 51 -13.46 -5.74 -2.81
N LEU A 52 -12.52 -5.03 -3.46
CA LEU A 52 -11.38 -5.64 -4.12
C LEU A 52 -10.06 -5.15 -3.52
N PRO A 53 -9.02 -6.01 -3.48
CA PRO A 53 -7.68 -5.56 -3.19
C PRO A 53 -7.15 -4.74 -4.37
N ILE A 54 -6.38 -3.71 -4.07
CA ILE A 54 -5.64 -2.94 -5.07
C ILE A 54 -4.21 -2.73 -4.59
N MET A 55 -3.29 -2.56 -5.53
CA MET A 55 -1.91 -2.19 -5.23
C MET A 55 -1.51 -1.01 -6.11
N ALA A 56 -1.08 0.08 -5.48
CA ALA A 56 -0.51 1.23 -6.16
C ALA A 56 1.02 1.17 -6.24
N SER A 57 1.67 0.42 -5.36
CA SER A 57 3.11 0.37 -5.22
C SER A 57 3.58 -1.00 -4.73
N ARG A 58 4.88 -1.25 -4.93
CA ARG A 58 5.56 -2.46 -4.47
C ARG A 58 6.85 -2.08 -3.77
N GLY A 59 7.03 -2.62 -2.57
CA GLY A 59 8.25 -2.50 -1.78
C GLY A 59 8.18 -1.46 -0.67
N CYS A 60 9.22 -1.45 0.14
CA CYS A 60 9.32 -0.62 1.33
C CYS A 60 10.77 -0.23 1.58
N LEU A 61 11.01 1.01 2.02
CA LEU A 61 12.35 1.49 2.36
C LEU A 61 12.86 0.91 3.69
N TYR A 62 11.98 0.36 4.52
CA TYR A 62 12.32 -0.21 5.82
C TYR A 62 12.71 -1.69 5.70
N LYS A 63 13.58 -2.13 6.61
CA LYS A 63 14.11 -3.50 6.70
C LYS A 63 13.81 -4.09 8.08
N CYS A 64 12.54 -4.07 8.49
CA CYS A 64 12.15 -4.64 9.78
C CYS A 64 12.47 -6.13 9.78
N ASP A 65 13.09 -6.64 10.84
CA ASP A 65 13.72 -7.98 10.81
C ASP A 65 12.71 -9.13 10.66
N PHE A 66 11.46 -8.88 11.06
CA PHE A 66 10.34 -9.83 10.95
C PHE A 66 9.62 -9.79 9.60
N CYS A 67 9.91 -8.79 8.76
CA CYS A 67 9.10 -8.46 7.59
C CYS A 67 9.75 -8.96 6.30
N SER A 68 9.02 -9.73 5.49
CA SER A 68 9.51 -10.29 4.22
C SER A 68 9.51 -9.30 3.06
N THR A 69 8.85 -8.15 3.18
CA THR A 69 8.70 -7.15 2.10
C THR A 69 10.02 -6.80 1.43
N HIS A 70 11.07 -6.54 2.20
CA HIS A 70 12.37 -6.16 1.65
C HIS A 70 13.13 -7.31 0.97
N LEU A 71 12.77 -8.56 1.29
CA LEU A 71 13.26 -9.77 0.63
C LEU A 71 12.51 -10.00 -0.70
N THR A 72 11.21 -9.76 -0.71
CA THR A 72 10.34 -9.96 -1.89
C THR A 72 10.48 -8.86 -2.93
N TRP A 73 10.45 -7.60 -2.48
CA TRP A 73 10.31 -6.42 -3.33
C TRP A 73 11.57 -5.56 -3.39
N GLY A 74 12.64 -5.98 -2.71
CA GLY A 74 13.84 -5.17 -2.54
C GLY A 74 13.59 -3.98 -1.61
N THR A 75 14.52 -3.02 -1.63
CA THR A 75 14.53 -1.91 -0.68
C THR A 75 14.19 -0.56 -1.32
N THR A 76 13.46 -0.62 -2.44
CA THR A 76 12.96 0.53 -3.19
C THR A 76 11.44 0.44 -3.24
N VAL A 77 10.79 1.60 -3.34
CA VAL A 77 9.35 1.68 -3.55
C VAL A 77 9.14 2.07 -5.00
N ARG A 78 8.35 1.27 -5.71
CA ARG A 78 8.00 1.52 -7.11
C ARG A 78 6.51 1.69 -7.20
N TYR A 79 6.07 2.85 -7.69
CA TYR A 79 4.67 3.20 -7.83
C TYR A 79 4.20 2.96 -9.26
N ARG A 80 2.97 2.48 -9.39
CA ARG A 80 2.21 2.56 -10.64
C ARG A 80 1.80 4.01 -10.89
N SER A 81 1.55 4.37 -12.14
CA SER A 81 0.97 5.68 -12.44
C SER A 81 -0.37 5.89 -11.69
N PRO A 82 -0.60 7.03 -11.02
CA PRO A 82 -1.88 7.36 -10.39
C PRO A 82 -3.08 7.20 -11.34
N HIS A 83 -2.90 7.59 -12.61
CA HIS A 83 -3.90 7.44 -13.65
C HIS A 83 -4.28 5.98 -13.92
N LEU A 84 -3.32 5.05 -13.88
CA LEU A 84 -3.60 3.63 -14.12
C LEU A 84 -4.36 3.01 -12.96
N VAL A 85 -3.99 3.34 -11.73
CA VAL A 85 -4.70 2.90 -10.51
C VAL A 85 -6.11 3.47 -10.47
N PHE A 86 -6.27 4.75 -10.79
CA PHE A 86 -7.60 5.38 -10.89
C PHE A 86 -8.47 4.71 -11.97
N ASN A 87 -7.91 4.44 -13.15
CA ASN A 87 -8.63 3.79 -14.24
C ASN A 87 -8.99 2.33 -13.94
N GLU A 88 -8.17 1.63 -13.15
CA GLU A 88 -8.48 0.30 -12.62
C GLU A 88 -9.73 0.34 -11.73
N ILE A 89 -9.71 1.20 -10.70
CA ILE A 89 -10.83 1.42 -9.78
C ILE A 89 -12.11 1.79 -10.55
N LYS A 90 -12.00 2.72 -11.52
CA LYS A 90 -13.14 3.15 -12.32
C LYS A 90 -13.77 1.98 -13.09
N LYS A 91 -12.96 1.16 -13.76
CA LYS A 91 -13.42 -0.02 -14.50
C LYS A 91 -14.06 -1.06 -13.58
N GLU A 92 -13.50 -1.26 -12.39
CA GLU A 92 -13.99 -2.24 -11.43
C GLU A 92 -15.31 -1.82 -10.80
N ILE A 93 -15.49 -0.52 -10.50
CA ILE A 93 -16.78 0.05 -10.09
C ILE A 93 -17.82 -0.18 -11.19
N GLU A 94 -17.51 0.20 -12.43
CA GLU A 94 -18.43 0.13 -13.56
C GLU A 94 -18.83 -1.31 -13.93
N LYS A 95 -17.87 -2.25 -13.88
CA LYS A 95 -18.08 -3.62 -14.34
C LYS A 95 -18.56 -4.57 -13.25
N TYR A 96 -18.09 -4.39 -12.01
CA TYR A 96 -18.30 -5.36 -10.92
C TYR A 96 -19.06 -4.76 -9.72
N ASN A 97 -19.51 -3.50 -9.80
CA ASN A 97 -20.25 -2.83 -8.73
C ASN A 97 -19.49 -2.82 -7.39
N ILE A 98 -18.17 -2.67 -7.46
CA ILE A 98 -17.30 -2.52 -6.30
C ILE A 98 -17.49 -1.11 -5.76
N SER A 99 -17.55 -0.97 -4.44
CA SER A 99 -17.63 0.35 -3.79
C SER A 99 -16.51 0.60 -2.80
N ASP A 100 -15.77 -0.44 -2.42
CA ASP A 100 -14.75 -0.41 -1.38
C ASP A 100 -13.44 -1.04 -1.85
N TYR A 101 -12.31 -0.49 -1.41
CA TYR A 101 -10.98 -0.97 -1.81
C TYR A 101 -10.03 -1.08 -0.62
N HIS A 102 -9.21 -2.13 -0.64
CA HIS A 102 -8.08 -2.24 0.29
C HIS A 102 -6.78 -2.11 -0.50
N PHE A 103 -6.06 -1.01 -0.28
CA PHE A 103 -4.69 -0.84 -0.78
C PHE A 103 -3.73 -1.69 0.04
N TYR A 104 -3.25 -2.78 -0.57
CA TYR A 104 -2.28 -3.72 0.02
C TYR A 104 -0.82 -3.30 -0.15
N ASP A 105 -0.61 -2.03 -0.49
CA ASP A 105 0.68 -1.36 -0.44
C ASP A 105 1.30 -1.45 0.96
N ASP A 106 2.59 -1.79 1.06
CA ASP A 106 3.28 -1.83 2.36
C ASP A 106 3.22 -0.48 3.08
N ASN A 107 3.29 0.61 2.31
CA ASN A 107 3.19 2.00 2.78
C ASN A 107 2.76 2.91 1.61
N LEU A 108 1.45 3.06 1.42
CA LEU A 108 0.93 3.87 0.31
C LEU A 108 1.42 5.33 0.34
N LEU A 109 1.60 5.89 1.53
CA LEU A 109 1.91 7.31 1.79
C LEU A 109 3.41 7.69 1.71
N PHE A 110 4.28 6.85 1.14
CA PHE A 110 5.69 7.27 0.98
C PHE A 110 5.86 8.42 -0.01
N SER A 111 5.03 8.50 -1.05
CA SER A 111 5.03 9.59 -2.02
C SER A 111 3.80 10.47 -1.82
N ASP A 112 4.03 11.67 -1.26
CA ASP A 112 3.03 12.74 -1.17
C ASP A 112 2.59 13.20 -2.55
N THR A 113 3.53 13.31 -3.50
CA THR A 113 3.26 13.69 -4.89
C THR A 113 2.32 12.71 -5.58
N TRP A 114 2.56 11.40 -5.43
CA TRP A 114 1.67 10.37 -5.98
C TRP A 114 0.28 10.46 -5.36
N MET A 115 0.21 10.62 -4.03
CA MET A 115 -1.05 10.72 -3.31
C MET A 115 -1.83 11.98 -3.75
N ASP A 116 -1.17 13.13 -3.90
CA ASP A 116 -1.80 14.36 -4.35
C ASP A 116 -2.40 14.25 -5.75
N GLU A 117 -1.68 13.59 -6.67
CA GLU A 117 -2.18 13.34 -8.03
C GLU A 117 -3.36 12.36 -8.02
N PHE A 118 -3.28 11.29 -7.24
CA PHE A 118 -4.37 10.33 -7.10
C PHE A 118 -5.65 10.98 -6.52
N LEU A 119 -5.50 11.78 -5.46
CA LEU A 119 -6.62 12.54 -4.88
C LEU A 119 -7.21 13.55 -5.87
N TRP A 120 -6.35 14.22 -6.65
CA TRP A 120 -6.80 15.14 -7.69
C TRP A 120 -7.65 14.45 -8.76
N LEU A 121 -7.27 13.23 -9.18
CA LEU A 121 -8.07 12.44 -10.13
C LEU A 121 -9.46 12.11 -9.58
N ILE A 122 -9.53 11.68 -8.32
CA ILE A 122 -10.81 11.38 -7.64
C ILE A 122 -11.71 12.62 -7.60
N GLU A 123 -11.16 13.77 -7.20
CA GLU A 123 -11.90 15.03 -7.11
C GLU A 123 -12.38 15.51 -8.48
N LYS A 124 -11.50 15.47 -9.48
CA LYS A 124 -11.77 15.91 -10.85
C LYS A 124 -12.91 15.13 -11.49
N GLU A 125 -12.86 13.81 -11.37
CA GLU A 125 -13.85 12.90 -11.97
C GLU A 125 -15.07 12.68 -11.06
N ARG A 126 -15.02 13.18 -9.82
CA ARG A 126 -16.05 13.01 -8.78
C ARG A 126 -16.41 11.54 -8.54
N LEU A 127 -15.43 10.65 -8.69
CA LEU A 127 -15.61 9.21 -8.53
C LEU A 127 -15.85 8.89 -7.05
N LYS A 128 -16.87 8.09 -6.76
CA LYS A 128 -17.26 7.75 -5.38
C LYS A 128 -16.95 6.29 -5.09
N PHE A 129 -16.05 6.08 -4.15
CA PHE A 129 -15.73 4.79 -3.56
C PHE A 129 -15.09 5.04 -2.20
N ASN A 130 -14.97 3.99 -1.38
CA ASN A 130 -14.26 4.05 -0.12
C ASN A 130 -12.99 3.24 -0.20
N TRP A 131 -12.00 3.59 0.61
CA TRP A 131 -10.77 2.83 0.67
C TRP A 131 -10.09 2.90 2.03
N ILE A 132 -9.30 1.87 2.31
CA ILE A 132 -8.34 1.85 3.41
C ILE A 132 -6.96 1.47 2.86
N CYS A 133 -5.91 1.74 3.62
CA CYS A 133 -4.56 1.35 3.25
C CYS A 133 -3.71 1.02 4.49
N LEU A 134 -2.65 0.24 4.28
CA LEU A 134 -1.61 0.07 5.27
C LEU A 134 -0.63 1.25 5.19
N SER A 135 -0.26 1.77 6.36
CA SER A 135 0.82 2.75 6.45
C SER A 135 1.39 2.81 7.85
N ARG A 136 2.66 3.19 7.95
CA ARG A 136 3.32 3.39 9.24
C ARG A 136 2.81 4.69 9.91
N PRO A 137 2.58 4.68 11.24
CA PRO A 137 2.07 5.84 11.97
C PRO A 137 2.86 7.14 11.74
N GLU A 138 4.19 7.08 11.68
CA GLU A 138 5.03 8.24 11.44
C GLU A 138 4.90 8.82 10.02
N ILE A 139 4.63 7.98 9.02
CA ILE A 139 4.42 8.42 7.64
C ILE A 139 3.06 9.12 7.54
N ILE A 140 2.03 8.57 8.18
CA ILE A 140 0.71 9.22 8.29
C ILE A 140 0.86 10.60 8.93
N CYS A 141 1.65 10.69 10.01
CA CYS A 141 1.87 11.97 10.70
C CYS A 141 2.65 12.98 9.87
N LYS A 142 3.65 12.54 9.11
CA LYS A 142 4.37 13.39 8.14
C LYS A 142 3.41 13.95 7.09
N ASN A 143 2.42 13.16 6.68
CA ASN A 143 1.42 13.51 5.67
C ASN A 143 0.09 14.01 6.27
N ARG A 144 0.09 14.52 7.51
CA ARG A 144 -1.12 14.97 8.21
C ARG A 144 -1.95 15.99 7.43
N HIS A 145 -1.28 16.82 6.63
CA HIS A 145 -1.92 17.84 5.79
C HIS A 145 -2.82 17.26 4.69
N LEU A 146 -2.62 16.00 4.29
CA LEU A 146 -3.45 15.31 3.28
C LEU A 146 -4.69 14.64 3.87
N LEU A 147 -4.75 14.39 5.18
CA LEU A 147 -5.77 13.51 5.78
C LEU A 147 -7.20 13.99 5.56
N GLU A 148 -7.45 15.30 5.67
CA GLU A 148 -8.77 15.88 5.43
C GLU A 148 -9.20 15.70 3.96
N ARG A 149 -8.26 15.84 3.03
CA ARG A 149 -8.48 15.64 1.59
C ARG A 149 -8.71 14.16 1.27
N MET A 150 -7.92 13.27 1.86
CA MET A 150 -8.07 11.81 1.74
C MET A 150 -9.44 11.36 2.22
N LYS A 151 -9.91 11.87 3.37
CA LYS A 151 -11.25 11.58 3.90
C LYS A 151 -12.35 12.01 2.94
N LYS A 152 -12.25 13.19 2.34
CA LYS A 152 -13.20 13.68 1.32
C LYS A 152 -13.19 12.81 0.06
N CYS A 153 -12.03 12.23 -0.28
CA CYS A 153 -11.86 11.30 -1.40
C CYS A 153 -12.09 9.82 -1.02
N GLY A 154 -12.79 9.55 0.08
CA GLY A 154 -13.26 8.20 0.41
C GLY A 154 -12.36 7.38 1.34
N CYS A 155 -11.22 7.91 1.81
CA CYS A 155 -10.40 7.20 2.79
C CYS A 155 -11.16 7.01 4.11
N LYS A 156 -11.29 5.77 4.57
CA LYS A 156 -12.00 5.40 5.81
C LYS A 156 -11.09 5.12 6.98
N GLY A 157 -9.80 4.89 6.74
CA GLY A 157 -8.86 4.60 7.80
C GLY A 157 -7.55 4.01 7.30
N PHE A 158 -6.69 3.73 8.27
CA PHE A 158 -5.38 3.15 8.06
C PHE A 158 -5.25 1.89 8.91
N GLU A 159 -4.65 0.86 8.34
CA GLU A 159 -4.14 -0.27 9.11
C GLU A 159 -2.72 0.06 9.56
N LEU A 160 -2.50 0.03 10.87
CA LEU A 160 -1.27 0.48 11.50
C LEU A 160 -0.43 -0.72 11.96
N GLY A 161 0.83 -0.76 11.53
CA GLY A 161 1.81 -1.70 12.08
C GLY A 161 2.24 -1.28 13.49
N PHE A 162 1.52 -1.67 14.54
CA PHE A 162 1.93 -1.47 15.93
C PHE A 162 2.87 -2.59 16.41
N GLU A 163 2.67 -3.81 15.91
CA GLU A 163 3.39 -5.07 16.20
C GLU A 163 3.30 -5.60 17.62
N THR A 164 3.79 -4.86 18.63
CA THR A 164 3.89 -5.38 19.99
C THR A 164 3.93 -4.29 21.06
N GLN A 165 3.34 -4.61 22.21
CA GLN A 165 3.45 -3.80 23.42
C GLN A 165 4.68 -4.15 24.28
N ASN A 166 5.45 -5.19 23.93
CA ASN A 166 6.70 -5.47 24.65
C ASN A 166 7.82 -4.54 24.11
N GLU A 167 8.37 -3.67 24.96
CA GLU A 167 9.35 -2.66 24.54
C GLU A 167 10.69 -3.28 24.11
N ASP A 168 11.17 -4.30 24.81
CA ASP A 168 12.40 -5.01 24.46
C ASP A 168 12.26 -5.70 23.10
N LEU A 169 11.14 -6.40 22.89
CA LEU A 169 10.86 -7.04 21.60
C LEU A 169 10.76 -5.99 20.48
N TYR A 170 10.06 -4.89 20.73
CA TYR A 170 9.91 -3.82 19.74
C TYR A 170 11.26 -3.20 19.33
N ASN A 171 12.13 -2.94 20.30
CA ASN A 171 13.46 -2.38 20.06
C ASN A 171 14.35 -3.34 19.26
N ASN A 172 14.11 -4.65 19.36
CA ASN A 172 14.82 -5.70 18.62
C ASN A 172 14.21 -6.01 17.24
N MET A 173 13.16 -5.32 16.80
CA MET A 173 12.52 -5.54 15.48
C MET A 173 13.12 -4.69 14.35
N ASN A 174 14.11 -3.84 14.65
CA ASN A 174 14.73 -2.93 13.68
C ASN A 174 13.73 -2.02 12.94
N LYS A 175 12.63 -1.65 13.60
CA LYS A 175 11.57 -0.83 13.02
C LYS A 175 11.95 0.63 12.79
N LYS A 176 13.10 1.08 13.31
CA LYS A 176 13.64 2.46 13.17
C LYS A 176 12.75 3.59 13.70
N ILE A 177 11.82 3.30 14.61
CA ILE A 177 11.05 4.31 15.37
C ILE A 177 11.03 3.89 16.83
N LYS A 178 10.92 4.85 17.77
CA LYS A 178 10.73 4.53 19.19
C LYS A 178 9.26 4.25 19.48
N LYS A 179 8.95 3.16 20.18
CA LYS A 179 7.59 2.75 20.55
C LYS A 179 6.76 3.86 21.22
N GLN A 180 7.37 4.63 22.11
CA GLN A 180 6.72 5.72 22.84
C GLN A 180 6.16 6.81 21.91
N LEU A 181 6.81 7.04 20.77
CA LEU A 181 6.31 7.97 19.76
C LEU A 181 5.03 7.44 19.14
N LEU A 182 4.97 6.13 18.87
CA LEU A 182 3.85 5.47 18.21
C LEU A 182 2.57 5.49 19.05
N LEU A 183 2.67 5.31 20.38
CA LEU A 183 1.53 5.42 21.30
C LEU A 183 0.91 6.83 21.33
N LYS A 184 1.74 7.88 21.27
CA LYS A 184 1.26 9.26 21.21
C LYS A 184 0.49 9.56 19.92
N LEU A 185 0.82 8.87 18.83
CA LEU A 185 0.16 9.07 17.54
C LEU A 185 -1.24 8.44 17.45
N ILE A 186 -1.55 7.47 18.32
CA ILE A 186 -2.83 6.75 18.33
C ILE A 186 -3.83 7.41 19.30
N ILE A 187 -3.33 8.10 20.33
CA ILE A 187 -4.15 8.67 21.42
C ILE A 187 -4.55 10.14 21.13
N CYS A 188 -3.93 10.81 20.16
CA CYS A 188 -4.23 12.18 19.75
C CYS A 188 -5.16 12.22 18.53
#